data_AF-W4VCL4-F1
#
_entry.id   AF-W4VCL4-F1
#
_cell.length_a   1.000
_cell.length_b   1.000
_cell.length_c   1.000
_cell.angle_alpha   90.00
_cell.angle_beta   90.00
_cell.angle_gamma   90.00
#
_symmetry.space_group_name_H-M   'P 1'
#
loop_
_entity.id
_entity.type
_entity.pdbx_description
1 polymer ?
#
loop_
_entity_poly.entity_id
_entity_poly.type
_entity_poly.pdbx_seq_one_letter_code
_entity_poly.pdbx_strand_id
1 'polypeptide(L)'
;MPWLVVVKANHSLYYKFSKYARQIYEYYTDRVESFGLDECWLDVSESTLLFGDGPKIANEIRERIKRELGVTVSVGVSYNKIFAKLGSDMKKPDAVTVVAEDNFKEKIWGLPVEDLLYVGNSTRRKLNNLAIFTIGDLANCHLDFLVRQLGKWDIPCGTLQTDMTKVPLPEMIVKWR
;
A
#
# COMPACT_ATOMS: atom_id res chain seq x y z
N MET A 1 -4.95 32.22 3.44
CA MET A 1 -5.66 31.77 2.22
C MET A 1 -7.14 32.07 2.38
N PRO A 2 -7.70 33.09 1.71
CA PRO A 2 -9.05 33.62 2.00
C PRO A 2 -10.23 32.76 1.51
N TRP A 3 -9.99 31.59 0.91
CA TRP A 3 -11.03 30.73 0.31
C TRP A 3 -11.16 29.34 0.94
N LEU A 4 -10.59 29.12 2.14
CA LEU A 4 -10.67 27.82 2.81
C LEU A 4 -12.09 27.59 3.35
N VAL A 5 -12.80 26.63 2.75
CA VAL A 5 -14.09 26.15 3.26
C VAL A 5 -13.83 25.12 4.35
N VAL A 6 -14.26 25.40 5.58
CA VAL A 6 -14.13 24.49 6.71
C VAL A 6 -15.45 23.76 6.91
N VAL A 7 -15.41 22.43 6.83
CA VAL A 7 -16.56 21.55 7.09
C VAL A 7 -16.34 20.77 8.38
N LYS A 8 -17.43 20.45 9.10
CA LYS A 8 -17.35 19.62 10.30
C LYS A 8 -17.13 18.15 9.92
N ALA A 9 -16.23 17.48 10.63
CA ALA A 9 -16.02 16.05 10.47
C ALA A 9 -17.30 15.26 10.82
N ASN A 10 -17.69 14.31 9.97
CA ASN A 10 -18.81 13.42 10.21
C ASN A 10 -18.33 11.96 10.24
N HIS A 11 -17.83 11.54 11.40
CA HIS A 11 -17.27 10.21 11.58
C HIS A 11 -18.25 9.08 11.25
N SER A 12 -19.52 9.22 11.64
CA SER A 12 -20.56 8.22 11.35
C SER A 12 -20.74 8.00 9.84
N LEU A 13 -20.65 9.07 9.05
CA LEU A 13 -20.71 8.97 7.60
C LEU A 13 -19.49 8.21 7.05
N TYR A 14 -18.29 8.52 7.51
CA TYR A 14 -17.06 7.85 7.06
C TYR A 14 -17.08 6.36 7.40
N TYR A 15 -17.51 5.98 8.61
CA TYR A 15 -17.68 4.57 9.00
C TYR A 15 -18.73 3.86 8.13
N LYS A 16 -19.83 4.54 7.77
CA LYS A 16 -20.86 3.98 6.89
C LYS A 16 -20.31 3.66 5.50
N PHE A 17 -19.58 4.59 4.90
CA PHE A 17 -18.92 4.37 3.60
C PHE A 17 -17.83 3.30 3.68
N SER A 18 -17.05 3.28 4.76
CA SER A 18 -16.04 2.23 5.01
C SER A 18 -16.67 0.84 5.04
N LYS A 19 -17.82 0.69 5.72
CA LYS A 19 -18.57 -0.57 5.74
C LYS A 19 -19.08 -0.97 4.35
N TYR A 20 -19.59 -0.03 3.56
CA TYR A 20 -20.05 -0.34 2.20
C TYR A 20 -18.91 -0.72 1.25
N ALA A 21 -17.78 -0.02 1.33
CA ALA A 21 -16.59 -0.39 0.57
C ALA A 21 -16.11 -1.79 0.97
N ARG A 22 -16.12 -2.11 2.27
CA ARG A 22 -15.78 -3.45 2.77
C ARG A 22 -16.70 -4.53 2.21
N GLN A 23 -18.00 -4.29 2.10
CA GLN A 23 -18.94 -5.25 1.49
C GLN A 23 -18.61 -5.51 0.00
N ILE A 24 -18.10 -4.50 -0.72
CA ILE A 24 -17.63 -4.69 -2.10
C ILE A 24 -16.36 -5.55 -2.11
N TYR A 25 -15.43 -5.35 -1.18
CA TYR A 25 -14.20 -6.16 -1.09
C TYR A 25 -14.51 -7.63 -0.76
N GLU A 26 -15.40 -7.86 0.20
CA GLU A 26 -15.82 -9.19 0.67
C GLU A 26 -16.50 -10.03 -0.41
N TYR A 27 -16.94 -9.40 -1.51
CA TYR A 27 -17.43 -10.11 -2.70
C TYR A 27 -16.31 -10.84 -3.46
N TYR A 28 -15.09 -10.29 -3.47
CA TYR A 28 -13.96 -10.85 -4.23
C TYR A 28 -13.11 -11.78 -3.39
N THR A 29 -12.98 -11.54 -2.09
CA THR A 29 -12.17 -12.37 -1.19
C THR A 29 -12.68 -12.25 0.25
N ASP A 30 -12.55 -13.31 1.03
CA ASP A 30 -12.77 -13.30 2.48
C ASP A 30 -11.53 -12.81 3.26
N ARG A 31 -10.37 -12.69 2.59
CA ARG A 31 -9.10 -12.24 3.17
C ARG A 31 -8.97 -10.71 3.10
N VAL A 32 -9.80 -10.03 3.88
CA VAL A 32 -9.90 -8.56 3.92
C VAL A 32 -9.43 -8.01 5.27
N GLU A 33 -8.27 -7.37 5.28
CA GLU A 33 -7.64 -6.79 6.49
C GLU A 33 -7.68 -5.25 6.44
N SER A 34 -8.37 -4.64 7.41
CA SER A 34 -8.44 -3.18 7.52
C SER A 34 -7.12 -2.59 8.05
N PHE A 35 -6.57 -1.61 7.34
CA PHE A 35 -5.35 -0.89 7.75
C PHE A 35 -5.64 0.51 8.29
N GLY A 36 -6.74 1.10 7.84
CA GLY A 36 -7.22 2.40 8.30
C GLY A 36 -8.72 2.54 8.04
N LEU A 37 -9.26 3.73 8.29
CA LEU A 37 -10.64 4.00 7.95
C LEU A 37 -10.85 3.93 6.44
N ASP A 38 -9.85 4.39 5.67
CA ASP A 38 -9.83 4.54 4.21
C ASP A 38 -8.91 3.59 3.45
N GLU A 39 -8.32 2.63 4.15
CA GLU A 39 -7.32 1.71 3.59
C GLU A 39 -7.59 0.27 4.01
N CYS A 40 -7.51 -0.64 3.04
CA CYS A 40 -7.74 -2.07 3.24
C CYS A 40 -6.80 -2.92 2.39
N TRP A 41 -6.28 -3.99 2.98
CA TRP A 41 -5.56 -5.06 2.29
C TRP A 41 -6.54 -6.16 1.85
N LEU A 42 -6.33 -6.67 0.65
CA LEU A 42 -7.06 -7.79 0.08
C LEU A 42 -6.04 -8.79 -0.46
N ASP A 43 -6.12 -10.05 -0.03
CA ASP A 43 -5.45 -11.17 -0.71
C ASP A 43 -6.45 -11.79 -1.70
N VAL A 44 -6.17 -11.66 -2.99
CA VAL A 44 -7.05 -12.10 -4.08
C VAL A 44 -6.52 -13.35 -4.79
N SER A 45 -5.50 -14.00 -4.24
CA SER A 45 -4.78 -15.08 -4.90
C SER A 45 -5.68 -16.25 -5.29
N GLU A 46 -6.54 -16.65 -4.36
CA GLU A 46 -7.48 -17.76 -4.54
C GLU A 46 -8.72 -17.34 -5.37
N SER A 47 -8.92 -16.03 -5.53
CA SER A 47 -10.02 -15.44 -6.28
C SER A 47 -9.72 -15.32 -7.78
N THR A 48 -8.46 -15.53 -8.18
CA THR A 48 -8.01 -15.30 -9.56
C THR A 48 -8.71 -16.19 -10.59
N LEU A 49 -9.10 -17.40 -10.21
CA LEU A 49 -9.83 -18.32 -11.07
C LEU A 49 -11.28 -17.87 -11.35
N LEU A 50 -11.88 -17.11 -10.43
CA LEU A 50 -13.27 -16.68 -10.52
C LEU A 50 -13.41 -15.31 -11.20
N PHE A 51 -12.53 -14.37 -10.85
CA PHE A 51 -12.66 -12.97 -11.25
C PHE A 51 -11.57 -12.52 -12.25
N GLY A 52 -10.52 -13.32 -12.43
CA GLY A 52 -9.35 -13.02 -13.26
C GLY A 52 -8.19 -12.49 -12.42
N ASP A 53 -7.15 -11.99 -13.08
CA ASP A 53 -5.92 -11.57 -12.38
C ASP A 53 -6.11 -10.38 -11.43
N GLY A 54 -5.13 -10.16 -10.55
CA GLY A 54 -5.14 -9.05 -9.58
C GLY A 54 -5.42 -7.67 -10.21
N PRO A 55 -4.75 -7.28 -11.32
CA PRO A 55 -5.05 -6.04 -12.02
C PRO A 55 -6.49 -5.91 -12.51
N LYS A 56 -7.10 -7.00 -13.00
CA LYS A 56 -8.50 -7.00 -13.40
C LYS A 56 -9.43 -6.82 -12.19
N ILE A 57 -9.22 -7.59 -11.12
CA ILE A 57 -9.99 -7.45 -9.87
C ILE A 57 -9.87 -6.02 -9.31
N ALA A 58 -8.67 -5.44 -9.33
CA ALA A 58 -8.42 -4.07 -8.89
C ALA A 58 -9.21 -3.03 -9.68
N ASN A 59 -9.22 -3.15 -11.01
CA ASN A 59 -10.00 -2.24 -11.86
C ASN A 59 -11.51 -2.43 -11.63
N GLU A 60 -11.98 -3.67 -11.47
CA GLU A 60 -13.40 -3.93 -11.20
C GLU A 60 -13.83 -3.33 -9.86
N ILE A 61 -13.03 -3.50 -8.80
CA ILE A 61 -13.26 -2.85 -7.50
C ILE A 61 -13.30 -1.33 -7.65
N ARG A 62 -12.35 -0.73 -8.39
CA ARG A 62 -12.28 0.73 -8.60
C ARG A 62 -13.55 1.25 -9.25
N GLU A 63 -13.95 0.66 -10.38
CA GLU A 63 -15.15 1.05 -11.11
C GLU A 63 -16.42 0.81 -10.28
N ARG A 64 -16.46 -0.30 -9.52
CA ARG A 64 -17.60 -0.64 -8.68
C ARG A 64 -17.78 0.33 -7.53
N ILE A 65 -16.72 0.73 -6.83
CA ILE A 65 -16.79 1.75 -5.78
C ILE A 65 -17.23 3.10 -6.36
N LYS A 66 -16.67 3.49 -7.51
CA LYS A 66 -17.08 4.74 -8.20
C LYS A 66 -18.55 4.74 -8.57
N ARG A 67 -19.06 3.63 -9.09
CA ARG A 67 -20.47 3.48 -9.51
C ARG A 67 -21.43 3.36 -8.33
N GLU A 68 -21.11 2.57 -7.31
CA GLU A 68 -22.03 2.22 -6.22
C GLU A 68 -21.97 3.21 -5.05
N LEU A 69 -20.80 3.79 -4.77
CA LEU A 69 -20.58 4.69 -3.64
C LEU A 69 -20.33 6.14 -4.06
N GLY A 70 -20.05 6.41 -5.33
CA GLY A 70 -19.80 7.77 -5.82
C GLY A 70 -18.49 8.38 -5.34
N VAL A 71 -17.56 7.56 -4.83
CA VAL A 71 -16.22 7.97 -4.40
C VAL A 71 -15.15 7.28 -5.24
N THR A 72 -13.96 7.86 -5.32
CA THR A 72 -12.86 7.27 -6.09
C THR A 72 -11.90 6.50 -5.19
N VAL A 73 -11.28 5.47 -5.74
CA VAL A 73 -10.22 4.72 -5.04
C VAL A 73 -9.00 4.61 -5.91
N SER A 74 -7.84 4.51 -5.27
CA SER A 74 -6.59 4.15 -5.91
C SER A 74 -6.15 2.79 -5.35
N VAL A 75 -5.78 1.89 -6.23
CA VAL A 75 -5.51 0.49 -5.89
C VAL A 75 -4.07 0.16 -6.29
N GLY A 76 -3.31 -0.38 -5.35
CA GLY A 76 -1.99 -0.93 -5.62
C GLY A 76 -2.06 -2.45 -5.65
N VAL A 77 -1.51 -3.05 -6.69
CA VAL A 77 -1.47 -4.52 -6.87
C VAL A 77 -0.01 -4.95 -6.91
N SER A 78 0.36 -5.88 -6.04
CA SER A 78 1.72 -6.44 -6.04
C SER A 78 1.74 -7.85 -5.47
N TYR A 79 2.93 -8.39 -5.23
CA TYR A 79 3.16 -9.70 -4.61
C TYR A 79 3.49 -9.58 -3.11
N ASN A 80 3.47 -8.36 -2.57
CA ASN A 80 3.57 -8.10 -1.13
C ASN A 80 2.86 -6.78 -0.75
N LYS A 81 2.51 -6.65 0.53
CA LYS A 81 1.83 -5.49 1.10
C LYS A 81 2.62 -4.20 0.93
N ILE A 82 3.94 -4.22 1.12
CA ILE A 82 4.76 -3.00 1.07
C ILE A 82 4.66 -2.34 -0.32
N PHE A 83 4.82 -3.13 -1.38
CA PHE A 83 4.76 -2.66 -2.75
C PHE A 83 3.34 -2.38 -3.22
N ALA A 84 2.35 -3.13 -2.72
CA ALA A 84 0.95 -2.76 -2.92
C ALA A 84 0.67 -1.37 -2.30
N LYS A 85 1.06 -1.11 -1.04
CA LYS A 85 0.97 0.23 -0.40
C LYS A 85 1.52 1.32 -1.30
N LEU A 86 2.78 1.14 -1.67
CA LEU A 86 3.54 2.09 -2.45
C LEU A 86 2.84 2.34 -3.79
N GLY A 87 2.46 1.29 -4.51
CA GLY A 87 1.73 1.39 -5.78
C GLY A 87 0.42 2.18 -5.66
N SER A 88 -0.34 1.97 -4.59
CA SER A 88 -1.59 2.73 -4.37
C SER A 88 -1.34 4.21 -4.09
N ASP A 89 -0.19 4.55 -3.52
CA ASP A 89 0.22 5.92 -3.20
C ASP A 89 0.83 6.63 -4.43
N MET A 90 1.42 5.92 -5.40
CA MET A 90 2.11 6.47 -6.59
C MET A 90 1.23 7.22 -7.58
N LYS A 91 0.01 6.73 -7.85
CA LYS A 91 -0.91 7.34 -8.83
C LYS A 91 -2.27 7.55 -8.18
N LYS A 92 -2.63 8.82 -8.00
CA LYS A 92 -3.92 9.24 -7.42
C LYS A 92 -4.43 10.52 -8.09
N PRO A 93 -5.76 10.77 -8.07
CA PRO A 93 -6.84 9.86 -7.67
C PRO A 93 -7.23 8.87 -8.78
N ASP A 94 -8.13 7.92 -8.47
CA ASP A 94 -8.81 7.03 -9.43
C ASP A 94 -7.89 6.19 -10.35
N ALA A 95 -6.89 5.50 -9.79
CA ALA A 95 -5.92 4.73 -10.57
C ALA A 95 -5.68 3.32 -10.03
N VAL A 96 -5.24 2.42 -10.91
CA VAL A 96 -4.68 1.12 -10.55
C VAL A 96 -3.20 1.11 -10.90
N THR A 97 -2.35 0.80 -9.94
CA THR A 97 -0.90 0.69 -10.13
C THR A 97 -0.47 -0.75 -9.87
N VAL A 98 0.20 -1.36 -10.84
CA VAL A 98 0.73 -2.71 -10.72
C VAL A 98 2.24 -2.65 -10.56
N VAL A 99 2.73 -3.25 -9.47
CA VAL A 99 4.14 -3.51 -9.20
C VAL A 99 4.35 -5.02 -9.27
N ALA A 100 4.94 -5.49 -10.36
CA ALA A 100 5.18 -6.91 -10.58
C ALA A 100 6.62 -7.28 -10.20
N GLU A 101 6.85 -8.58 -9.94
CA GLU A 101 8.15 -9.12 -9.52
C GLU A 101 9.26 -8.92 -10.55
N ASP A 102 8.90 -8.81 -11.83
CA ASP A 102 9.85 -8.58 -12.93
C ASP A 102 10.28 -7.12 -13.07
N ASN A 103 9.47 -6.16 -12.60
CA ASN A 103 9.68 -4.73 -12.83
C ASN A 103 9.81 -3.87 -11.56
N PHE A 104 9.70 -4.47 -10.37
CA PHE A 104 9.72 -3.71 -9.12
C PHE A 104 11.01 -2.92 -8.95
N LYS A 105 12.18 -3.48 -9.28
CA LYS A 105 13.47 -2.78 -9.12
C LYS A 105 13.52 -1.50 -9.92
N GLU A 106 13.14 -1.55 -11.19
CA GLU A 106 13.12 -0.39 -12.09
C GLU A 106 12.15 0.69 -11.62
N LYS A 107 10.98 0.29 -11.10
CA LYS A 107 9.94 1.22 -10.64
C LYS A 107 10.19 1.80 -9.24
N ILE A 108 10.82 1.03 -8.35
CA ILE A 108 10.81 1.30 -6.91
C ILE A 108 12.19 1.69 -6.38
N TRP A 109 13.28 1.09 -6.85
CA TRP A 109 14.59 1.33 -6.22
C TRP A 109 15.06 2.78 -6.30
N GLY A 110 14.66 3.52 -7.34
CA GLY A 110 14.98 4.95 -7.46
C GLY A 110 14.13 5.87 -6.59
N LEU A 111 13.10 5.36 -5.89
CA LEU A 111 12.22 6.19 -5.06
C LEU A 111 12.90 6.51 -3.71
N PRO A 112 12.56 7.67 -3.11
CA PRO A 112 13.00 8.04 -1.77
C PRO A 112 12.63 6.97 -0.74
N VAL A 113 13.51 6.75 0.23
CA VAL A 113 13.31 5.71 1.25
C VAL A 113 12.12 6.02 2.18
N GLU A 114 11.76 7.29 2.34
CA GLU A 114 10.60 7.75 3.11
C GLU A 114 9.24 7.41 2.48
N ASP A 115 9.20 6.99 1.22
CA ASP A 115 7.97 6.53 0.59
C ASP A 115 7.60 5.11 1.04
N LEU A 116 8.53 4.37 1.65
CA LEU A 116 8.24 3.04 2.21
C LEU A 116 7.30 3.13 3.41
N LEU A 117 6.41 2.15 3.47
CA LEU A 117 5.61 1.90 4.67
C LEU A 117 6.54 1.76 5.89
N TYR A 118 6.13 2.40 6.98
CA TYR A 118 6.86 2.44 8.26
C TYR A 118 8.09 3.35 8.32
N VAL A 119 8.53 3.97 7.22
CA VAL A 119 9.63 4.95 7.25
C VAL A 119 9.10 6.34 7.60
N GLY A 120 8.95 6.60 8.91
CA GLY A 120 8.61 7.93 9.42
C GLY A 120 9.78 8.92 9.43
N ASN A 121 9.50 10.18 9.77
CA ASN A 121 10.51 11.27 9.79
C ASN A 121 11.74 10.96 10.67
N SER A 122 11.56 10.24 11.77
CA SER A 122 12.68 9.84 12.65
C SER A 122 13.59 8.82 11.97
N THR A 123 13.00 7.79 11.37
CA THR A 123 13.72 6.76 10.62
C THR A 123 14.45 7.35 9.44
N ARG A 124 13.76 8.16 8.62
CA ARG A 124 14.34 8.85 7.46
C ARG A 124 15.62 9.60 7.84
N ARG A 125 15.60 10.36 8.96
CA ARG A 125 16.82 11.05 9.44
C ARG A 125 17.96 10.09 9.76
N LYS A 126 17.66 8.96 10.42
CA LYS A 126 18.69 7.95 10.73
C LYS A 126 19.28 7.35 9.44
N LEU A 127 18.43 6.98 8.48
CA LEU A 127 18.85 6.41 7.19
C LEU A 127 19.69 7.41 6.38
N ASN A 128 19.27 8.66 6.31
CA ASN A 128 20.02 9.71 5.62
C ASN A 128 21.41 9.94 6.26
N ASN A 129 21.53 9.83 7.59
CA ASN A 129 22.83 9.92 8.27
C ASN A 129 23.76 8.74 7.94
N LEU A 130 23.22 7.63 7.44
CA LEU A 130 23.96 6.47 6.94
C LEU A 130 24.18 6.52 5.42
N ALA A 131 23.88 7.67 4.79
CA ALA A 131 23.90 7.85 3.33
C ALA A 131 22.95 6.93 2.55
N ILE A 132 21.85 6.49 3.20
CA ILE A 132 20.77 5.72 2.57
C ILE A 132 19.63 6.69 2.24
N PHE A 133 19.44 6.99 0.96
CA PHE A 133 18.45 7.98 0.51
C PHE A 133 17.31 7.34 -0.28
N THR A 134 17.58 6.24 -0.97
CA THR A 134 16.63 5.55 -1.83
C THR A 134 16.25 4.18 -1.28
N ILE A 135 15.13 3.64 -1.78
CA ILE A 135 14.73 2.26 -1.49
C ILE A 135 15.79 1.26 -1.97
N GLY A 136 16.44 1.55 -3.11
CA GLY A 136 17.56 0.76 -3.63
C GLY A 136 18.76 0.75 -2.69
N ASP A 137 19.12 1.91 -2.12
CA ASP A 137 20.22 2.00 -1.14
C ASP A 137 19.93 1.13 0.08
N LEU A 138 18.70 1.19 0.59
CA LEU A 138 18.26 0.41 1.74
C LEU A 138 18.27 -1.09 1.42
N ALA A 139 17.78 -1.48 0.25
CA ALA A 139 17.73 -2.87 -0.18
C ALA A 139 19.12 -3.51 -0.32
N ASN A 140 20.13 -2.72 -0.72
CA ASN A 140 21.51 -3.18 -0.89
C ASN A 140 22.35 -3.14 0.39
N CYS A 141 21.83 -2.61 1.49
CA CYS A 141 22.52 -2.60 2.78
C CYS A 141 22.50 -3.97 3.47
N HIS A 142 23.56 -4.30 4.19
CA HIS A 142 23.59 -5.53 4.99
C HIS A 142 22.59 -5.46 6.16
N LEU A 143 21.73 -6.47 6.27
CA LEU A 143 20.68 -6.52 7.29
C LEU A 143 21.22 -6.36 8.72
N ASP A 144 22.31 -7.04 9.05
CA ASP A 144 22.94 -6.97 10.38
C ASP A 144 23.42 -5.56 10.73
N PHE A 145 23.87 -4.80 9.71
CA PHE A 145 24.26 -3.41 9.88
C PHE A 145 23.04 -2.54 10.18
N LEU A 146 21.96 -2.69 9.41
CA LEU A 146 20.71 -1.94 9.61
C LEU A 146 20.10 -2.19 10.99
N VAL A 147 20.06 -3.46 11.44
CA VAL A 147 19.55 -3.84 12.77
C VAL A 147 20.35 -3.15 13.88
N ARG A 148 21.69 -3.10 13.76
CA ARG A 148 22.55 -2.45 14.75
C ARG A 148 22.36 -0.94 14.81
N GLN A 149 22.21 -0.28 13.65
CA GLN A 149 22.10 1.18 13.58
C GLN A 149 20.70 1.70 13.94
N LEU A 150 19.67 0.98 13.52
CA LEU A 150 18.29 1.42 13.74
C LEU A 150 17.69 0.93 15.06
N GLY A 151 18.27 -0.13 15.65
CA GLY A 151 17.79 -0.80 16.86
C GLY A 151 16.65 -1.78 16.59
N LYS A 152 16.04 -2.30 17.66
CA LYS A 152 14.75 -3.02 17.55
C LYS A 152 13.67 -2.01 17.19
N TRP A 153 13.22 -2.06 15.96
CA TRP A 153 11.95 -1.48 15.56
C TRP A 153 10.79 -2.30 16.15
N ASP A 154 9.63 -1.66 16.34
CA ASP A 154 8.38 -2.36 16.69
C ASP A 154 7.90 -3.32 15.58
N ILE A 155 8.50 -3.24 14.40
CA ILE A 155 8.38 -4.20 13.29
C ILE A 155 9.80 -4.71 13.03
N PRO A 156 10.09 -6.03 13.06
CA PRO A 156 11.46 -6.51 12.95
C PRO A 156 12.16 -5.89 11.73
N CYS A 157 13.33 -5.26 11.89
CA CYS A 157 14.08 -4.69 10.76
C CYS A 157 14.37 -5.74 9.67
N GLY A 158 14.38 -7.03 10.06
CA GLY A 158 14.27 -8.17 9.15
C GLY A 158 13.06 -8.10 8.23
N THR A 159 11.85 -7.81 8.71
CA THR A 159 10.60 -7.77 7.95
C THR A 159 10.62 -6.79 6.78
N LEU A 160 11.20 -5.59 6.88
CA LEU A 160 11.27 -4.68 5.72
C LEU A 160 12.15 -5.23 4.58
N GLN A 161 13.36 -5.71 4.91
CA GLN A 161 14.26 -6.27 3.89
C GLN A 161 13.84 -7.68 3.45
N THR A 162 13.22 -8.44 4.36
CA THR A 162 12.73 -9.81 4.13
C THR A 162 11.41 -9.79 3.35
N ASP A 163 10.50 -8.84 3.57
CA ASP A 163 9.26 -8.71 2.80
C ASP A 163 9.52 -8.09 1.43
N MET A 164 10.59 -7.30 1.27
CA MET A 164 11.11 -6.91 -0.05
C MET A 164 11.74 -8.08 -0.83
N THR A 165 11.99 -9.23 -0.19
CA THR A 165 12.72 -10.37 -0.80
C THR A 165 12.03 -11.73 -0.68
N LYS A 166 10.96 -11.87 0.12
CA LYS A 166 10.13 -13.07 0.20
C LYS A 166 8.93 -12.94 -0.74
N VAL A 167 8.69 -14.03 -1.46
CA VAL A 167 7.47 -14.27 -2.23
C VAL A 167 6.58 -15.14 -1.34
N PRO A 168 5.35 -14.72 -1.05
CA PRO A 168 4.24 -15.35 -1.76
C PRO A 168 3.00 -14.47 -1.99
N LEU A 169 2.30 -14.76 -3.08
CA LEU A 169 0.88 -14.43 -3.38
C LEU A 169 0.54 -12.99 -3.83
N PRO A 170 -0.34 -12.80 -4.85
CA PRO A 170 -0.80 -11.47 -5.26
C PRO A 170 -1.65 -10.80 -4.17
N GLU A 171 -1.07 -9.77 -3.55
CA GLU A 171 -1.69 -8.92 -2.55
C GLU A 171 -2.08 -7.57 -3.17
N MET A 172 -3.20 -7.05 -2.70
CA MET A 172 -3.73 -5.75 -3.12
C MET A 172 -3.92 -4.85 -1.92
N ILE A 173 -3.68 -3.55 -2.11
CA ILE A 173 -4.19 -2.52 -1.22
C ILE A 173 -5.18 -1.65 -1.98
N VAL A 174 -6.29 -1.37 -1.32
CA VAL A 174 -7.29 -0.41 -1.79
C VAL A 174 -7.27 0.78 -0.85
N LYS A 175 -7.12 1.97 -1.41
CA LYS A 175 -7.12 3.24 -0.69
C LYS A 175 -8.12 4.20 -1.32
N TRP A 176 -9.07 4.71 -0.55
CA TRP A 176 -10.04 5.68 -1.07
C TRP A 176 -9.71 7.12 -0.69
N ARG A 177 -10.08 8.06 -1.56
CA ARG A 177 -9.93 9.51 -1.34
C ARG A 177 -11.11 10.27 -1.91
#